data_AF-A0A8T2I4V7-F1
#
_entry.id   AF-A0A8T2I4V7-F1
#
_cell.length_a   1.000
_cell.length_b   1.000
_cell.length_c   1.000
_cell.angle_alpha   90.00
_cell.angle_beta   90.00
_cell.angle_gamma   90.00
#
_symmetry.space_group_name_H-M   'P 1'
#
loop_
_entity.id
_entity.type
_entity.pdbx_description
1 polymer ?
#
loop_
_entity_poly.entity_id
_entity_poly.type
_entity_poly.pdbx_seq_one_letter_code
_entity_poly.pdbx_strand_id
1 'polypeptide(L)'
;MLFICFLLQLYCVSAQTQCNSNFYSIPTARGAGFPGGWALITSNSATAYCKRKGFSVAGAIRTRAVSSLAGKGKVAVNVATNKTCTSGLCMALVGVECVRAGAKRCTADSNGNLGRGNIGKDNFGTKNRGRGNIGHENIGALCSGSRNRGDSLTGYNLQGYKKIGTSLSSLNSAILIGKPPAPVLPPLKSPPPPPKRVAPPPPDTGSEDFPPSPDSCPPPDDSTCPPCDCDLDIYDPNAPPSPSPPPAPPFDDTDDGDDGSELPSSCTNPCFKYDPENKTCSKSVCDDNCQDCFLSGTQTACIEIFGLARFNTEAACKANTNCNPPGKCFQCKDKKWACVESFK
;
A
#
# COMPACT_ATOMS: atom_id res chain seq x y z
N MET A 1 24.93 -6.14 -38.37
CA MET A 1 24.04 -7.14 -37.73
C MET A 1 24.42 -7.47 -36.28
N LEU A 2 25.69 -7.70 -35.92
CA LEU A 2 26.09 -8.06 -34.55
C LEU A 2 25.66 -7.04 -33.46
N PHE A 3 25.65 -5.74 -33.79
CA PHE A 3 25.29 -4.67 -32.84
C PHE A 3 23.78 -4.62 -32.52
N ILE A 4 22.93 -5.06 -33.46
CA ILE A 4 21.47 -5.09 -33.28
C ILE A 4 21.08 -6.27 -32.38
N CYS A 5 21.76 -7.42 -32.49
CA CYS A 5 21.57 -8.54 -31.55
C CYS A 5 21.98 -8.19 -30.11
N PHE A 6 23.04 -7.38 -29.92
CA PHE A 6 23.46 -6.95 -28.58
C PHE A 6 22.45 -5.98 -27.94
N LEU A 7 21.86 -5.07 -28.72
CA LEU A 7 20.78 -4.19 -28.25
C LEU A 7 19.49 -4.98 -27.96
N LEU A 8 19.13 -5.97 -28.79
CA LEU A 8 17.99 -6.85 -28.49
C LEU A 8 18.22 -7.74 -27.26
N GLN A 9 19.46 -8.13 -26.93
CA GLN A 9 19.77 -8.82 -25.68
C GLN A 9 19.71 -7.91 -24.45
N LEU A 10 20.02 -6.61 -24.56
CA LEU A 10 19.78 -5.64 -23.48
C LEU A 10 18.28 -5.32 -23.30
N TYR A 11 17.49 -5.40 -24.37
CA TYR A 11 16.02 -5.32 -24.33
C TYR A 11 15.35 -6.65 -24.00
N CYS A 12 16.12 -7.72 -23.73
CA CYS A 12 15.65 -8.81 -22.89
C CYS A 12 15.60 -8.27 -21.45
N VAL A 13 14.70 -7.29 -21.26
CA VAL A 13 14.20 -6.78 -20.01
C VAL A 13 14.18 -7.95 -19.08
N SER A 14 14.99 -7.85 -18.02
CA SER A 14 14.94 -8.72 -16.86
C SER A 14 13.46 -8.93 -16.56
N ALA A 15 12.93 -10.04 -17.06
CA ALA A 15 11.61 -10.52 -16.73
C ALA A 15 11.81 -10.95 -15.29
N GLN A 16 11.75 -9.98 -14.37
CA GLN A 16 11.74 -10.19 -12.95
C GLN A 16 10.75 -11.32 -12.78
N THR A 17 11.28 -12.51 -12.48
CA THR A 17 10.48 -13.72 -12.34
C THR A 17 9.41 -13.35 -11.34
N GLN A 18 8.20 -13.11 -11.85
CA GLN A 18 7.16 -12.46 -11.07
C GLN A 18 6.96 -13.33 -9.84
N CYS A 19 7.20 -12.77 -8.67
CA CYS A 19 7.15 -13.55 -7.45
C CYS A 19 5.74 -14.16 -7.30
N ASN A 20 5.70 -15.47 -7.03
CA ASN A 20 4.46 -16.25 -6.96
C ASN A 20 3.84 -16.20 -5.55
N SER A 21 3.84 -15.01 -4.95
CA SER A 21 3.28 -14.74 -3.63
C SER A 21 1.95 -14.02 -3.73
N ASN A 22 1.12 -14.15 -2.71
CA ASN A 22 -0.13 -13.40 -2.60
C ASN A 22 0.04 -12.20 -1.67
N PHE A 23 -0.61 -11.10 -2.01
CA PHE A 23 -0.58 -9.87 -1.25
C PHE A 23 -1.95 -9.55 -0.68
N TYR A 24 -2.00 -9.27 0.62
CA TYR A 24 -3.22 -8.89 1.32
C TYR A 24 -3.04 -7.51 1.95
N SER A 25 -3.89 -6.56 1.56
CA SER A 25 -3.99 -5.26 2.21
C SER A 25 -5.00 -5.29 3.34
N ILE A 26 -4.68 -4.56 4.42
CA ILE A 26 -5.49 -4.41 5.63
C ILE A 26 -6.07 -5.78 6.03
N PRO A 27 -5.23 -6.78 6.36
CA PRO A 27 -5.71 -8.08 6.79
C PRO A 27 -6.55 -7.91 8.07
N THR A 28 -7.70 -8.58 8.08
CA THR A 28 -8.67 -8.52 9.18
C THR A 28 -9.07 -9.91 9.65
N ALA A 29 -9.57 -9.96 10.88
CA ALA A 29 -10.25 -11.10 11.45
C ALA A 29 -11.73 -10.78 11.66
N ARG A 30 -12.59 -11.77 11.44
CA ARG A 30 -14.01 -11.74 11.78
C ARG A 30 -14.29 -12.73 12.91
N GLY A 31 -15.06 -12.31 13.91
CA GLY A 31 -15.40 -13.12 15.07
C GLY A 31 -16.40 -12.43 15.98
N ALA A 32 -17.20 -13.21 16.72
CA ALA A 32 -18.26 -12.70 17.59
C ALA A 32 -17.75 -11.85 18.78
N GLY A 33 -16.47 -12.00 19.16
CA GLY A 33 -15.85 -11.28 20.27
C GLY A 33 -15.26 -9.91 19.93
N PHE A 34 -15.47 -9.39 18.71
CA PHE A 34 -14.91 -8.11 18.29
C PHE A 34 -16.00 -7.04 18.14
N PRO A 35 -15.74 -5.77 18.49
CA PRO A 35 -16.65 -4.66 18.20
C PRO A 35 -16.99 -4.60 16.70
N GLY A 36 -18.29 -4.63 16.37
CA GLY A 36 -18.74 -4.70 14.98
C GLY A 36 -18.42 -6.01 14.25
N GLY A 37 -17.91 -7.02 14.95
CA GLY A 37 -17.54 -8.33 14.40
C GLY A 37 -16.18 -8.39 13.69
N TRP A 38 -15.39 -7.32 13.73
CA TRP A 38 -14.11 -7.20 13.00
C TRP A 38 -12.95 -6.74 13.87
N ALA A 39 -11.77 -7.29 13.63
CA ALA A 39 -10.51 -6.85 14.24
C ALA A 39 -9.41 -6.74 13.18
N LEU A 40 -8.47 -5.82 13.38
CA LEU A 40 -7.22 -5.79 12.62
C LEU A 40 -6.31 -6.95 13.05
N ILE A 41 -5.34 -7.33 12.23
CA ILE A 41 -4.34 -8.33 12.63
C ILE A 41 -3.09 -7.63 13.18
N THR A 42 -2.56 -8.08 14.32
CA THR A 42 -1.30 -7.55 14.87
C THR A 42 -0.10 -7.90 13.98
N SER A 43 0.90 -7.03 13.95
CA SER A 43 2.11 -7.19 13.12
C SER A 43 2.84 -8.52 13.36
N ASN A 44 2.97 -8.93 14.62
CA ASN A 44 3.59 -10.19 15.03
C ASN A 44 2.77 -11.45 14.68
N SER A 45 1.61 -11.30 14.04
CA SER A 45 0.75 -12.42 13.64
C SER A 45 0.71 -12.66 12.13
N ALA A 46 1.60 -12.02 11.36
CA ALA A 46 1.64 -12.15 9.90
C ALA A 46 1.72 -13.60 9.42
N THR A 47 2.64 -14.40 9.97
CA THR A 47 2.78 -15.81 9.59
C THR A 47 1.55 -16.64 9.96
N ALA A 48 0.95 -16.39 11.13
CA ALA A 48 -0.26 -17.11 11.55
C ALA A 48 -1.46 -16.76 10.66
N TYR A 49 -1.59 -15.49 10.26
CA TYR A 49 -2.56 -15.04 9.27
C TYR A 49 -2.35 -15.76 7.92
N CYS A 50 -1.13 -15.77 7.39
CA CYS A 50 -0.82 -16.44 6.11
C CYS A 50 -1.11 -17.94 6.16
N LYS A 51 -0.78 -18.62 7.27
CA LYS A 51 -1.12 -20.02 7.49
C LYS A 51 -2.61 -20.29 7.43
N ARG A 52 -3.44 -19.43 8.06
CA ARG A 52 -4.90 -19.52 7.97
C ARG A 52 -5.45 -19.27 6.56
N LYS A 53 -4.70 -18.58 5.70
CA LYS A 53 -5.01 -18.39 4.28
C LYS A 53 -4.45 -19.52 3.38
N GLY A 54 -3.81 -20.54 3.95
CA GLY A 54 -3.27 -21.69 3.21
C GLY A 54 -1.83 -21.53 2.71
N PHE A 55 -1.07 -20.56 3.25
CA PHE A 55 0.33 -20.31 2.89
C PHE A 55 1.29 -20.85 3.96
N SER A 56 2.56 -21.05 3.63
CA SER A 56 3.52 -21.60 4.60
C SER A 56 3.99 -20.53 5.59
N VAL A 57 4.27 -19.32 5.09
CA VAL A 57 4.92 -18.26 5.86
C VAL A 57 4.56 -16.87 5.33
N ALA A 58 4.72 -15.85 6.17
CA ALA A 58 4.74 -14.48 5.72
C ALA A 58 6.10 -14.11 5.09
N GLY A 59 6.04 -13.26 4.07
CA GLY A 59 7.17 -12.57 3.46
C GLY A 59 7.30 -11.15 4.00
N ALA A 60 7.39 -10.18 3.09
CA ALA A 60 7.41 -8.77 3.46
C ALA A 60 6.08 -8.34 4.12
N ILE A 61 6.18 -7.43 5.10
CA ILE A 61 5.03 -6.83 5.76
C ILE A 61 5.09 -5.30 5.71
N ARG A 62 3.93 -4.69 5.88
CA ARG A 62 3.75 -3.26 6.15
C ARG A 62 2.84 -3.13 7.36
N THR A 63 3.19 -2.21 8.24
CA THR A 63 2.48 -2.02 9.51
C THR A 63 2.18 -0.56 9.75
N ARG A 64 1.13 -0.28 10.50
CA ARG A 64 0.86 1.03 11.07
C ARG A 64 0.26 0.89 12.47
N ALA A 65 0.35 1.95 13.27
CA ALA A 65 -0.33 2.00 14.55
C ALA A 65 -1.84 1.85 14.36
N VAL A 66 -2.50 1.11 15.25
CA VAL A 66 -3.95 0.90 15.21
C VAL A 66 -4.70 2.22 15.21
N SER A 67 -4.21 3.22 15.95
CA SER A 67 -4.75 4.58 16.01
C SER A 67 -4.80 5.28 14.64
N SER A 68 -3.90 4.93 13.73
CA SER A 68 -3.77 5.59 12.41
C SER A 68 -4.66 5.00 11.31
N LEU A 69 -5.36 3.89 11.56
CA LEU A 69 -6.01 3.10 10.49
C LEU A 69 -7.52 3.26 10.37
N ALA A 70 -8.22 3.96 11.29
CA ALA A 70 -9.58 4.55 11.21
C ALA A 70 -10.13 4.80 12.64
N GLY A 71 -11.31 5.43 12.72
CA GLY A 71 -12.01 5.88 13.93
C GLY A 71 -12.41 4.82 14.98
N LYS A 72 -13.05 5.33 16.05
CA LYS A 72 -13.32 4.72 17.38
C LYS A 72 -13.59 3.20 17.37
N GLY A 73 -13.04 2.50 18.37
CA GLY A 73 -13.37 1.09 18.68
C GLY A 73 -12.43 0.03 18.10
N LYS A 74 -11.19 0.39 17.76
CA LYS A 74 -10.28 -0.51 17.06
C LYS A 74 -9.57 -1.50 17.97
N VAL A 75 -9.75 -2.76 17.65
CA VAL A 75 -9.04 -3.88 18.26
C VAL A 75 -8.14 -4.51 17.19
N ALA A 76 -6.88 -4.75 17.54
CA ALA A 76 -6.04 -5.69 16.79
C ALA A 76 -6.02 -7.04 17.51
N VAL A 77 -5.95 -8.15 16.78
CA VAL A 77 -5.88 -9.49 17.35
C VAL A 77 -4.63 -10.21 16.86
N ASN A 78 -3.96 -10.89 17.78
CA ASN A 78 -2.96 -11.86 17.45
C ASN A 78 -3.64 -13.18 17.09
N VAL A 79 -3.62 -13.55 15.82
CA VAL A 79 -4.23 -14.76 15.24
C VAL A 79 -3.70 -16.07 15.85
N ALA A 80 -2.46 -16.07 16.36
CA ALA A 80 -1.85 -17.25 16.95
C ALA A 80 -2.37 -17.50 18.39
N THR A 81 -2.52 -16.43 19.17
CA THR A 81 -2.88 -16.52 20.61
C THR A 81 -4.31 -16.11 20.91
N ASN A 82 -5.04 -15.60 19.91
CA ASN A 82 -6.33 -14.92 20.03
C ASN A 82 -6.34 -13.74 21.03
N LYS A 83 -5.17 -13.26 21.48
CA LYS A 83 -5.08 -12.11 22.36
C LYS A 83 -5.35 -10.82 21.58
N THR A 84 -6.23 -9.99 22.13
CA THR A 84 -6.55 -8.68 21.59
C THR A 84 -5.62 -7.61 22.14
N CYS A 85 -5.37 -6.60 21.32
CA CYS A 85 -4.55 -5.43 21.60
C CYS A 85 -5.40 -4.20 21.28
N THR A 86 -5.75 -3.45 22.32
CA THR A 86 -6.65 -2.29 22.25
C THR A 86 -5.91 -0.95 22.40
N SER A 87 -4.63 -0.99 22.76
CA SER A 87 -3.80 0.23 22.82
C SER A 87 -3.64 0.85 21.44
N GLY A 88 -3.68 2.18 21.35
CA GLY A 88 -3.38 2.91 20.12
C GLY A 88 -1.97 2.64 19.60
N LEU A 89 -1.05 2.23 20.48
CA LEU A 89 0.34 1.87 20.16
C LEU A 89 0.49 0.48 19.55
N CYS A 90 -0.57 -0.33 19.55
CA CYS A 90 -0.53 -1.64 18.90
C CYS A 90 -0.24 -1.47 17.42
N MET A 91 0.72 -2.22 16.89
CA MET A 91 1.02 -2.23 15.46
C MET A 91 0.13 -3.26 14.76
N ALA A 92 -0.69 -2.78 13.81
CA ALA A 92 -1.49 -3.61 12.95
C ALA A 92 -0.82 -3.79 11.58
N LEU A 93 -1.07 -4.95 10.96
CA LEU A 93 -0.74 -5.20 9.58
C LEU A 93 -1.63 -4.34 8.66
N VAL A 94 -1.00 -3.67 7.72
CA VAL A 94 -1.67 -2.95 6.62
C VAL A 94 -1.36 -3.57 5.26
N GLY A 95 -0.30 -4.36 5.18
CA GLY A 95 0.07 -5.17 4.02
C GLY A 95 0.84 -6.40 4.47
N VAL A 96 0.55 -7.55 3.87
CA VAL A 96 1.32 -8.78 4.07
C VAL A 96 1.47 -9.54 2.77
N GLU A 97 2.68 -10.01 2.51
CA GLU A 97 3.00 -11.01 1.51
C GLU A 97 2.84 -12.39 2.15
N CYS A 98 2.04 -13.26 1.57
CA CYS A 98 1.93 -14.66 1.96
C CYS A 98 2.56 -15.56 0.90
N VAL A 99 3.51 -16.38 1.33
CA VAL A 99 4.40 -17.15 0.47
C VAL A 99 4.05 -18.62 0.55
N ARG A 100 3.98 -19.30 -0.59
CA ARG A 100 3.72 -20.74 -0.65
C ARG A 100 4.94 -21.53 -0.16
N ALA A 101 4.72 -22.78 0.28
CA ALA A 101 5.82 -23.68 0.62
C ALA A 101 6.75 -23.86 -0.61
N GLY A 102 8.05 -23.74 -0.39
CA GLY A 102 9.07 -23.84 -1.45
C GLY A 102 9.18 -22.63 -2.38
N ALA A 103 8.27 -21.64 -2.30
CA ALA A 103 8.36 -20.42 -3.09
C ALA A 103 9.34 -19.41 -2.46
N LYS A 104 10.02 -18.64 -3.30
CA LYS A 104 10.85 -17.51 -2.86
C LYS A 104 9.97 -16.29 -2.57
N ARG A 105 10.40 -15.49 -1.59
CA ARG A 105 9.81 -14.18 -1.28
C ARG A 105 10.02 -13.21 -2.45
N CYS A 106 9.10 -12.28 -2.60
CA CYS A 106 9.27 -11.13 -3.48
C CYS A 106 10.43 -10.25 -2.99
N THR A 107 11.25 -9.80 -3.93
CA THR A 107 12.24 -8.74 -3.71
C THR A 107 11.71 -7.46 -4.33
N ALA A 108 12.02 -6.31 -3.72
CA ALA A 108 11.66 -5.03 -4.31
C ALA A 108 12.44 -4.79 -5.61
N ASP A 109 11.81 -4.12 -6.57
CA ASP A 109 12.50 -3.60 -7.76
C ASP A 109 13.38 -2.38 -7.43
N SER A 110 14.04 -1.81 -8.44
CA SER A 110 14.89 -0.62 -8.28
C SER A 110 14.13 0.64 -7.83
N ASN A 111 12.80 0.64 -7.95
CA ASN A 111 11.93 1.72 -7.50
C ASN A 111 11.28 1.42 -6.12
N GLY A 112 11.70 0.35 -5.45
CA GLY A 112 11.16 -0.04 -4.15
C GLY A 112 9.79 -0.74 -4.23
N ASN A 113 9.27 -1.02 -5.43
CA ASN A 113 7.99 -1.71 -5.56
C ASN A 113 8.15 -3.19 -5.24
N LEU A 114 7.26 -3.71 -4.40
CA LEU A 114 7.23 -5.10 -3.97
C LEU A 114 5.89 -5.72 -4.36
N GLY A 115 5.94 -6.70 -5.26
CA GLY A 115 4.79 -7.42 -5.81
C GLY A 115 4.69 -7.30 -7.33
N ARG A 116 3.48 -7.41 -7.91
CA ARG A 116 3.31 -7.59 -9.37
C ARG A 116 2.56 -6.45 -10.04
N GLY A 117 3.11 -5.94 -11.14
CA GLY A 117 2.44 -4.97 -12.01
C GLY A 117 2.26 -3.59 -11.37
N ASN A 118 3.05 -3.26 -10.36
CA ASN A 118 3.04 -1.91 -9.79
C ASN A 118 3.79 -0.94 -10.73
N ILE A 119 3.31 0.29 -10.82
CA ILE A 119 3.89 1.37 -11.63
C ILE A 119 4.15 2.56 -10.70
N GLY A 120 5.39 3.06 -10.69
CA GLY A 120 5.81 4.18 -9.84
C GLY A 120 6.81 3.73 -8.77
N LYS A 121 6.66 4.21 -7.52
CA LYS A 121 7.65 4.03 -6.45
C LYS A 121 7.05 3.48 -5.16
N ASP A 122 7.81 2.63 -4.47
CA ASP A 122 7.51 2.14 -3.11
C ASP A 122 6.15 1.46 -2.92
N ASN A 123 5.54 0.93 -4.00
CA ASN A 123 4.24 0.28 -3.90
C ASN A 123 4.37 -1.14 -3.36
N PHE A 124 3.44 -1.55 -2.51
CA PHE A 124 3.35 -2.90 -1.94
C PHE A 124 2.06 -3.57 -2.42
N GLY A 125 2.17 -4.71 -3.10
CA GLY A 125 1.02 -5.47 -3.57
C GLY A 125 0.95 -5.57 -5.08
N THR A 126 -0.24 -5.36 -5.67
CA THR A 126 -0.45 -5.65 -7.09
C THR A 126 -1.18 -4.54 -7.84
N LYS A 127 -0.73 -4.24 -9.06
CA LYS A 127 -1.37 -3.29 -9.97
C LYS A 127 -1.60 -1.88 -9.40
N ASN A 128 -0.77 -1.43 -8.45
CA ASN A 128 -0.88 -0.07 -7.93
C ASN A 128 -0.15 0.91 -8.87
N ARG A 129 -0.67 2.12 -9.04
CA ARG A 129 -0.06 3.19 -9.83
C ARG A 129 0.15 4.43 -8.96
N GLY A 130 1.39 4.90 -8.89
CA GLY A 130 1.79 6.09 -8.12
C GLY A 130 2.82 5.76 -7.04
N ARG A 131 2.64 6.28 -5.82
CA ARG A 131 3.68 6.21 -4.77
C ARG A 131 3.18 5.65 -3.44
N GLY A 132 3.89 4.66 -2.90
CA GLY A 132 3.69 4.21 -1.52
C GLY A 132 2.31 3.58 -1.25
N ASN A 133 1.64 3.07 -2.29
CA ASN A 133 0.35 2.41 -2.14
C ASN A 133 0.52 0.99 -1.62
N ILE A 134 -0.44 0.54 -0.79
CA ILE A 134 -0.45 -0.78 -0.18
C ILE A 134 -1.75 -1.49 -0.56
N GLY A 135 -1.65 -2.52 -1.40
CA GLY A 135 -2.76 -3.40 -1.74
C GLY A 135 -2.94 -3.59 -3.23
N HIS A 136 -4.16 -3.38 -3.75
CA HIS A 136 -4.53 -3.79 -5.11
C HIS A 136 -5.18 -2.65 -5.89
N GLU A 137 -4.72 -2.38 -7.11
CA GLU A 137 -5.38 -1.46 -8.05
C GLU A 137 -5.60 -0.04 -7.49
N ASN A 138 -4.74 0.44 -6.59
CA ASN A 138 -4.81 1.82 -6.11
C ASN A 138 -4.11 2.77 -7.10
N ILE A 139 -4.67 3.97 -7.28
CA ILE A 139 -4.13 5.03 -8.13
C ILE A 139 -3.95 6.29 -7.29
N GLY A 140 -2.73 6.82 -7.21
CA GLY A 140 -2.37 8.01 -6.43
C GLY A 140 -1.26 7.72 -5.42
N ALA A 141 -1.31 8.32 -4.23
CA ALA A 141 -0.27 8.21 -3.23
C ALA A 141 -0.77 7.76 -1.85
N LEU A 142 0.02 6.91 -1.18
CA LEU A 142 -0.17 6.51 0.21
C LEU A 142 -1.52 5.83 0.51
N CYS A 143 -2.17 5.24 -0.49
CA CYS A 143 -3.40 4.49 -0.30
C CYS A 143 -3.14 3.13 0.37
N SER A 144 -4.09 2.63 1.15
CA SER A 144 -4.09 1.31 1.76
C SER A 144 -5.42 0.62 1.51
N GLY A 145 -5.41 -0.60 0.98
CA GLY A 145 -6.62 -1.35 0.62
C GLY A 145 -6.71 -1.59 -0.89
N SER A 146 -7.89 -1.44 -1.49
CA SER A 146 -8.05 -1.78 -2.92
C SER A 146 -8.93 -0.81 -3.69
N ARG A 147 -8.57 -0.57 -4.96
CA ARG A 147 -9.32 0.26 -5.91
C ARG A 147 -9.53 1.70 -5.45
N ASN A 148 -8.64 2.24 -4.63
CA ASN A 148 -8.72 3.64 -4.22
C ASN A 148 -8.14 4.56 -5.30
N ARG A 149 -8.71 5.75 -5.47
CA ARG A 149 -8.25 6.77 -6.44
C ARG A 149 -8.07 8.13 -5.76
N GLY A 150 -6.82 8.59 -5.62
CA GLY A 150 -6.46 9.82 -4.93
C GLY A 150 -5.39 9.56 -3.87
N ASP A 151 -5.31 10.37 -2.81
CA ASP A 151 -4.20 10.29 -1.85
C ASP A 151 -4.64 10.06 -0.40
N SER A 152 -3.81 9.31 0.34
CA SER A 152 -3.99 9.02 1.76
C SER A 152 -5.32 8.33 2.08
N LEU A 153 -5.79 7.47 1.16
CA LEU A 153 -7.04 6.74 1.30
C LEU A 153 -6.82 5.39 1.99
N THR A 154 -7.65 5.01 2.97
CA THR A 154 -7.59 3.69 3.61
C THR A 154 -8.94 3.00 3.50
N GLY A 155 -9.06 1.95 2.68
CA GLY A 155 -10.31 1.22 2.50
C GLY A 155 -10.46 0.61 1.11
N TYR A 156 -11.71 0.50 0.66
CA TYR A 156 -12.07 -0.08 -0.63
C TYR A 156 -12.84 0.93 -1.47
N ASN A 157 -12.46 1.08 -2.75
CA ASN A 157 -13.18 1.88 -3.75
C ASN A 157 -13.45 3.34 -3.30
N LEU A 158 -12.50 3.95 -2.61
CA LEU A 158 -12.60 5.35 -2.18
C LEU A 158 -12.03 6.28 -3.25
N GLN A 159 -12.57 7.50 -3.33
CA GLN A 159 -12.03 8.56 -4.19
C GLN A 159 -11.85 9.88 -3.43
N GLY A 160 -10.77 10.60 -3.73
CA GLY A 160 -10.47 11.93 -3.17
C GLY A 160 -9.24 11.93 -2.27
N TYR A 161 -9.28 12.67 -1.16
CA TYR A 161 -8.13 12.89 -0.28
C TYR A 161 -8.46 12.57 1.18
N LYS A 162 -7.51 11.93 1.90
CA LYS A 162 -7.56 11.66 3.35
C LYS A 162 -8.85 10.99 3.86
N LYS A 163 -9.51 10.17 3.04
CA LYS A 163 -10.70 9.41 3.45
C LYS A 163 -10.31 8.06 4.03
N ILE A 164 -10.99 7.69 5.11
CA ILE A 164 -10.90 6.35 5.67
C ILE A 164 -12.27 5.69 5.53
N GLY A 165 -12.31 4.60 4.78
CA GLY A 165 -13.50 3.77 4.61
C GLY A 165 -13.91 3.22 5.96
N THR A 166 -15.18 3.42 6.32
CA THR A 166 -15.73 3.03 7.62
C THR A 166 -15.92 1.52 7.74
N SER A 167 -15.94 0.79 6.61
CA SER A 167 -16.28 -0.62 6.59
C SER A 167 -15.08 -1.52 6.28
N LEU A 168 -14.49 -2.11 7.33
CA LEU A 168 -13.53 -3.21 7.21
C LEU A 168 -14.15 -4.45 6.53
N SER A 169 -15.48 -4.58 6.51
CA SER A 169 -16.15 -5.73 5.91
C SER A 169 -16.12 -5.76 4.39
N SER A 170 -15.81 -4.62 3.75
CA SER A 170 -15.61 -4.54 2.30
C SER A 170 -14.27 -5.14 1.83
N LEU A 171 -13.40 -5.53 2.77
CA LEU A 171 -12.09 -6.08 2.46
C LEU A 171 -12.16 -7.61 2.34
N ASN A 172 -11.81 -8.14 1.16
CA ASN A 172 -11.74 -9.59 0.88
C ASN A 172 -10.57 -10.32 1.61
N SER A 173 -9.97 -9.70 2.62
CA SER A 173 -8.80 -10.19 3.35
C SER A 173 -9.14 -10.88 4.67
N ALA A 174 -10.42 -11.01 5.01
CA ALA A 174 -10.90 -11.56 6.28
C ALA A 174 -10.47 -13.02 6.54
N ILE A 175 -10.10 -13.34 7.78
CA ILE A 175 -10.05 -14.72 8.31
C ILE A 175 -11.08 -14.89 9.43
N LEU A 176 -11.57 -16.10 9.65
CA LEU A 176 -12.47 -16.41 10.77
C LEU A 176 -11.63 -16.80 12.01
N ILE A 177 -11.87 -16.12 13.13
CA ILE A 177 -11.32 -16.47 14.46
C ILE A 177 -12.40 -17.20 15.26
N GLY A 178 -12.01 -18.25 16.00
CA GLY A 178 -12.92 -19.05 16.82
C GLY A 178 -13.34 -20.38 16.21
N LYS A 179 -13.13 -20.58 14.90
CA LYS A 179 -13.14 -21.93 14.32
C LYS A 179 -11.72 -22.51 14.44
N PRO A 180 -11.56 -23.75 14.96
CA PRO A 180 -10.30 -24.47 14.88
C PRO A 180 -9.77 -24.39 13.45
N PRO A 181 -8.44 -24.27 13.24
CA PRO A 181 -7.88 -24.37 11.89
C PRO A 181 -8.45 -25.63 11.24
N ALA A 182 -8.97 -25.51 10.02
CA ALA A 182 -9.36 -26.70 9.28
C ALA A 182 -8.17 -27.67 9.32
N PRO A 183 -8.37 -28.94 9.70
CA PRO A 183 -7.28 -29.90 9.76
C PRO A 183 -6.54 -29.82 8.43
N VAL A 184 -5.22 -29.61 8.51
CA VAL A 184 -4.36 -29.60 7.32
C VAL A 184 -4.61 -30.95 6.66
N LEU A 185 -5.31 -30.95 5.51
CA LEU A 185 -5.48 -32.17 4.76
C LEU A 185 -4.09 -32.75 4.56
N PRO A 186 -3.86 -34.03 4.90
CA PRO A 186 -2.57 -34.65 4.65
C PRO A 186 -2.20 -34.37 3.20
N PRO A 187 -0.94 -34.04 2.91
CA PRO A 187 -0.51 -33.74 1.55
C PRO A 187 -1.07 -34.84 0.66
N LEU A 188 -1.88 -34.46 -0.34
CA LEU A 188 -2.40 -35.42 -1.31
C LEU A 188 -1.18 -36.24 -1.73
N LYS A 189 -1.19 -37.55 -1.43
CA LYS A 189 -0.12 -38.44 -1.89
C LYS A 189 0.03 -38.13 -3.36
N SER A 190 1.23 -37.69 -3.73
CA SER A 190 1.56 -37.41 -5.12
C SER A 190 1.01 -38.56 -5.93
N PRO A 191 0.16 -38.33 -6.94
CA PRO A 191 -0.33 -39.42 -7.77
C PRO A 191 0.89 -40.23 -8.22
N PRO A 192 0.81 -41.58 -8.17
CA PRO A 192 1.92 -42.42 -8.55
C PRO A 192 2.44 -41.94 -9.91
N PRO A 193 3.77 -41.87 -10.10
CA PRO A 193 4.34 -41.42 -11.36
C PRO A 193 3.66 -42.20 -12.48
N PRO A 194 3.23 -41.52 -13.57
CA PRO A 194 2.60 -42.21 -14.68
C PRO A 194 3.47 -43.39 -15.09
N PRO A 195 2.89 -44.58 -15.36
CA PRO A 195 3.65 -45.72 -15.82
C PRO A 195 4.58 -45.26 -16.93
N LYS A 196 5.88 -45.58 -16.82
CA LYS A 196 6.84 -45.27 -17.88
C LYS A 196 6.23 -45.77 -19.18
N ARG A 197 5.80 -44.86 -20.07
CA ARG A 197 5.43 -45.25 -21.43
C ARG A 197 6.67 -45.90 -22.00
N VAL A 198 6.60 -47.21 -22.22
CA VAL A 198 7.56 -47.92 -23.03
C VAL A 198 7.54 -47.18 -24.37
N ALA A 199 8.70 -46.66 -24.77
CA ALA A 199 8.82 -45.99 -26.06
C ALA A 199 8.31 -46.98 -27.12
N PRO A 200 7.41 -46.55 -28.03
CA PRO A 200 7.05 -47.40 -29.14
C PRO A 200 8.34 -47.81 -29.89
N PRO A 201 8.43 -49.06 -30.36
CA PRO A 201 9.57 -49.49 -31.16
C PRO A 201 9.75 -48.52 -32.33
N PRO A 202 11.01 -48.27 -32.74
CA PRO A 202 11.28 -47.40 -33.88
C PRO A 202 10.48 -47.90 -35.10
N PRO A 203 9.82 -47.01 -35.85
CA PRO A 203 9.13 -47.40 -37.07
C PRO A 203 10.15 -48.01 -38.03
N ASP A 204 9.84 -49.20 -38.55
CA ASP A 204 10.62 -49.85 -39.61
C ASP A 204 10.82 -48.85 -40.74
N THR A 205 12.09 -48.57 -41.06
CA THR A 205 12.49 -47.79 -42.23
C THR A 205 12.25 -48.61 -43.48
N GLY A 206 10.98 -48.73 -43.85
CA GLY A 206 10.57 -49.08 -45.20
C GLY A 206 11.03 -47.98 -46.14
N SER A 207 11.92 -48.34 -47.04
CA SER A 207 12.39 -47.54 -48.16
C SER A 207 11.22 -47.17 -49.08
N GLU A 208 10.72 -45.94 -48.96
CA GLU A 208 9.95 -45.33 -50.04
C GLU A 208 10.78 -44.22 -50.68
N ASP A 209 10.91 -44.35 -51.99
CA ASP A 209 11.65 -43.50 -52.90
C ASP A 209 11.19 -42.03 -52.80
N PHE A 210 12.09 -41.16 -52.35
CA PHE A 210 11.91 -39.72 -52.51
C PHE A 210 12.21 -39.31 -53.95
N PRO A 211 11.34 -38.53 -54.62
CA PRO A 211 11.64 -37.96 -55.93
C PRO A 211 12.74 -36.89 -55.84
N PRO A 212 13.50 -36.66 -56.92
CA PRO A 212 14.68 -35.80 -56.90
C PRO A 212 14.33 -34.33 -56.64
N SER A 213 15.13 -33.71 -55.77
CA SER A 213 15.13 -32.27 -55.49
C SER A 213 15.27 -31.44 -56.77
N PRO A 214 14.49 -30.36 -56.94
CA PRO A 214 14.82 -29.32 -57.89
C PRO A 214 15.92 -28.43 -57.31
N ASP A 215 17.09 -28.51 -57.93
CA ASP A 215 18.16 -27.51 -57.80
C ASP A 215 17.69 -26.14 -58.31
N SER A 216 18.25 -25.08 -57.71
CA SER A 216 18.33 -23.69 -58.20
C SER A 216 17.23 -22.73 -57.75
N CYS A 217 17.37 -22.15 -56.54
CA CYS A 217 16.85 -20.81 -56.28
C CYS A 217 17.92 -19.77 -56.66
N PRO A 218 17.62 -18.75 -57.49
CA PRO A 218 18.52 -17.63 -57.73
C PRO A 218 18.64 -16.73 -56.49
N PRO A 219 19.74 -15.96 -56.35
CA PRO A 219 19.94 -15.07 -55.21
C PRO A 219 18.91 -13.93 -55.20
N PRO A 220 18.51 -13.43 -54.01
CA PRO A 220 17.50 -12.39 -53.89
C PRO A 220 18.03 -11.03 -54.33
N ASP A 221 17.22 -10.35 -55.12
CA ASP A 221 17.42 -8.96 -55.52
C ASP A 221 17.09 -8.01 -54.35
N ASP A 222 17.98 -7.05 -54.15
CA ASP A 222 18.00 -6.13 -53.01
C ASP A 222 17.06 -4.94 -53.31
N SER A 223 15.75 -5.15 -53.26
CA SER A 223 14.78 -4.06 -53.17
C SER A 223 13.37 -4.54 -52.80
N THR A 224 12.81 -3.90 -51.77
CA THR A 224 11.43 -4.02 -51.25
C THR A 224 11.15 -5.17 -50.27
N CYS A 225 11.45 -4.95 -48.99
CA CYS A 225 10.74 -5.63 -47.90
C CYS A 225 9.37 -4.97 -47.67
N PRO A 226 8.23 -5.68 -47.79
CA PRO A 226 6.98 -5.24 -47.18
C PRO A 226 7.01 -5.53 -45.66
N PRO A 227 6.30 -4.74 -44.84
CA PRO A 227 6.34 -4.90 -43.39
C PRO A 227 5.64 -6.19 -42.96
N CYS A 228 6.27 -6.90 -42.02
CA CYS A 228 5.69 -8.04 -41.33
C CYS A 228 4.53 -7.55 -40.46
N ASP A 229 3.32 -8.03 -40.79
CA ASP A 229 2.10 -7.85 -40.02
C ASP A 229 2.15 -8.79 -38.79
N CYS A 230 2.14 -8.19 -37.61
CA CYS A 230 1.89 -8.86 -36.35
C CYS A 230 0.49 -8.44 -35.91
N ASP A 231 -0.41 -9.43 -35.79
CA ASP A 231 -1.76 -9.36 -35.23
C ASP A 231 -2.05 -8.10 -34.37
N LEU A 232 -2.83 -7.19 -34.95
CA LEU A 232 -3.61 -6.19 -34.23
C LEU A 232 -5.08 -6.31 -34.64
N ASP A 233 -5.93 -5.98 -33.67
CA ASP A 233 -7.37 -6.19 -33.64
C ASP A 233 -8.12 -5.83 -34.93
N ILE A 234 -9.15 -6.63 -35.22
CA ILE A 234 -10.13 -6.46 -36.29
C ILE A 234 -10.63 -5.01 -36.34
N TYR A 235 -10.12 -4.24 -37.32
CA TYR A 235 -10.68 -2.97 -37.75
C TYR A 235 -11.55 -3.22 -38.97
N ASP A 236 -12.85 -2.95 -38.87
CA ASP A 236 -13.78 -2.97 -40.00
C ASP A 236 -13.72 -1.60 -40.71
N PRO A 237 -13.15 -1.52 -41.93
CA PRO A 237 -13.03 -0.27 -42.67
C PRO A 237 -14.38 0.27 -43.19
N ASN A 238 -15.49 -0.43 -42.98
CA ASN A 238 -16.84 -0.01 -43.36
C ASN A 238 -17.71 0.43 -42.17
N ALA A 239 -17.17 0.48 -40.95
CA ALA A 239 -17.92 0.97 -39.80
C ALA A 239 -18.19 2.49 -39.95
N PRO A 240 -19.46 2.95 -39.92
CA PRO A 240 -19.77 4.37 -39.99
C PRO A 240 -19.15 5.10 -38.78
N PRO A 241 -18.68 6.34 -38.95
CA PRO A 241 -18.07 7.10 -37.87
C PRO A 241 -19.04 7.21 -36.70
N SER A 242 -18.58 6.79 -35.52
CA SER A 242 -19.32 6.93 -34.27
C SER A 242 -19.68 8.41 -34.08
N PRO A 243 -20.95 8.76 -33.77
CA PRO A 243 -21.37 10.15 -33.66
C PRO A 243 -20.55 10.85 -32.58
N SER A 244 -20.01 12.02 -32.93
CA SER A 244 -19.33 12.91 -31.99
C SER A 244 -20.23 13.16 -30.77
N PRO A 245 -19.71 13.07 -29.54
CA PRO A 245 -20.48 13.47 -28.37
C PRO A 245 -20.93 14.93 -28.55
N PRO A 246 -22.18 15.26 -28.16
CA PRO A 246 -22.68 16.62 -28.29
C PRO A 246 -21.77 17.59 -27.50
N PRO A 247 -21.57 18.82 -28.01
CA PRO A 247 -20.82 19.83 -27.28
C PRO A 247 -21.44 20.02 -25.90
N ALA A 248 -20.59 20.05 -24.88
CA ALA A 248 -21.02 20.38 -23.53
C ALA A 248 -21.76 21.72 -23.56
N PRO A 249 -22.90 21.85 -22.86
CA PRO A 249 -23.63 23.11 -22.81
C PRO A 249 -22.70 24.21 -22.25
N PRO A 250 -22.81 25.45 -22.75
CA PRO A 250 -22.06 26.57 -22.20
C PRO A 250 -22.39 26.73 -20.72
N PHE A 251 -21.36 26.81 -19.89
CA PHE A 251 -21.49 27.21 -18.50
C PHE A 251 -22.00 28.65 -18.48
N ASP A 252 -23.22 28.80 -18.00
CA ASP A 252 -23.87 30.08 -17.74
C ASP A 252 -23.35 30.58 -16.39
N ASP A 253 -22.26 31.34 -16.43
CA ASP A 253 -21.76 32.11 -15.28
C ASP A 253 -22.58 33.41 -15.19
N THR A 254 -23.75 33.33 -14.56
CA THR A 254 -24.45 34.50 -14.05
C THR A 254 -24.88 34.27 -12.61
N ASP A 255 -24.28 35.08 -11.75
CA ASP A 255 -24.71 35.53 -10.41
C ASP A 255 -25.03 34.48 -9.34
N ASP A 256 -24.12 34.38 -8.36
CA ASP A 256 -24.37 35.01 -7.06
C ASP A 256 -23.03 35.53 -6.49
N GLY A 257 -23.01 36.82 -6.17
CA GLY A 257 -21.81 37.57 -5.79
C GLY A 257 -21.08 36.98 -4.58
N ASP A 258 -19.80 36.69 -4.79
CA ASP A 258 -18.82 36.55 -3.72
C ASP A 258 -17.77 37.64 -3.97
N ASP A 259 -17.86 38.72 -3.19
CA ASP A 259 -16.90 39.81 -3.19
C ASP A 259 -15.52 39.23 -2.89
N GLY A 260 -14.69 39.16 -3.93
CA GLY A 260 -13.29 38.77 -3.87
C GLY A 260 -12.52 39.65 -2.89
N SER A 261 -12.47 39.20 -1.63
CA SER A 261 -11.47 39.61 -0.68
C SER A 261 -10.45 38.48 -0.57
N GLU A 262 -9.32 38.67 -1.25
CA GLU A 262 -8.14 37.83 -1.04
C GLU A 262 -7.84 37.78 0.46
N LEU A 263 -7.94 36.59 1.06
CA LEU A 263 -7.47 36.36 2.42
C LEU A 263 -5.99 36.77 2.47
N PRO A 264 -5.57 37.64 3.40
CA PRO A 264 -4.18 38.06 3.49
C PRO A 264 -3.30 36.83 3.67
N SER A 265 -2.19 36.77 2.94
CA SER A 265 -1.30 35.60 2.85
C SER A 265 -0.82 35.07 4.20
N SER A 266 -0.85 35.91 5.25
CA SER A 266 -0.56 35.55 6.64
C SER A 266 -1.57 34.60 7.30
N CYS A 267 -2.77 34.44 6.74
CA CYS A 267 -3.86 33.60 7.26
C CYS A 267 -3.92 32.20 6.62
N THR A 268 -3.03 31.88 5.69
CA THR A 268 -2.97 30.57 5.03
C THR A 268 -2.36 29.47 5.90
N ASN A 269 -1.77 29.86 7.03
CA ASN A 269 -1.25 28.93 8.03
C ASN A 269 -2.41 28.41 8.92
N PRO A 270 -2.59 27.08 9.06
CA PRO A 270 -3.70 26.49 9.82
C PRO A 270 -3.75 26.87 11.30
N CYS A 271 -2.73 27.55 11.83
CA CYS A 271 -2.67 27.98 13.23
C CYS A 271 -3.27 29.37 13.50
N PHE A 272 -3.71 30.09 12.45
CA PHE A 272 -4.33 31.42 12.57
C PHE A 272 -5.81 31.35 12.22
N LYS A 273 -6.63 32.09 12.98
CA LYS A 273 -8.06 32.23 12.72
C LYS A 273 -8.32 33.65 12.21
N TYR A 274 -8.95 33.75 11.04
CA TYR A 274 -9.37 35.02 10.48
C TYR A 274 -10.63 35.52 11.18
N ASP A 275 -10.56 36.74 11.72
CA ASP A 275 -11.71 37.46 12.25
C ASP A 275 -12.24 38.40 11.15
N PRO A 276 -13.40 38.10 10.54
CA PRO A 276 -13.94 38.89 9.44
C PRO A 276 -14.48 40.26 9.90
N GLU A 277 -14.88 40.41 11.18
CA GLU A 277 -15.40 41.68 11.69
C GLU A 277 -14.27 42.71 11.84
N ASN A 278 -13.11 42.25 12.29
CA ASN A 278 -11.94 43.11 12.52
C ASN A 278 -10.90 43.06 11.39
N LYS A 279 -11.11 42.23 10.36
CA LYS A 279 -10.17 41.95 9.25
C LYS A 279 -8.75 41.62 9.73
N THR A 280 -8.60 40.97 10.87
CA THR A 280 -7.30 40.61 11.45
C THR A 280 -7.18 39.10 11.64
N CYS A 281 -5.95 38.59 11.54
CA CYS A 281 -5.65 37.19 11.87
C CYS A 281 -5.04 37.11 13.26
N SER A 282 -5.74 36.40 14.16
CA SER A 282 -5.28 36.17 15.52
C SER A 282 -4.82 34.73 15.68
N LYS A 283 -3.75 34.53 16.47
CA LYS A 283 -3.16 33.22 16.72
C LYS A 283 -4.13 32.41 17.59
N SER A 284 -4.61 31.28 17.08
CA SER A 284 -5.50 30.42 17.86
C SER A 284 -4.72 29.72 18.96
N VAL A 285 -5.32 29.62 20.15
CA VAL A 285 -4.70 28.94 21.30
C VAL A 285 -4.73 27.43 21.04
N CYS A 286 -3.56 26.90 20.65
CA CYS A 286 -3.13 25.50 20.60
C CYS A 286 -4.22 24.45 20.27
N ASP A 287 -4.36 24.14 19.00
CA ASP A 287 -5.03 22.92 18.52
C ASP A 287 -3.97 21.86 18.13
N ASP A 288 -4.32 20.57 18.22
CA ASP A 288 -3.39 19.40 18.20
C ASP A 288 -2.57 19.23 16.89
N ASN A 289 -2.75 20.11 15.90
CA ASN A 289 -2.14 20.01 14.57
C ASN A 289 -1.04 21.04 14.28
N CYS A 290 -0.70 21.93 15.22
CA CYS A 290 0.36 22.93 15.05
C CYS A 290 1.70 22.42 15.61
N GLN A 291 2.59 21.90 14.75
CA GLN A 291 3.89 21.36 15.15
C GLN A 291 4.94 22.43 15.52
N ASP A 292 4.74 23.70 15.14
CA ASP A 292 5.67 24.79 15.41
C ASP A 292 5.14 25.78 16.46
N CYS A 293 4.93 25.30 17.69
CA CYS A 293 4.80 26.19 18.85
C CYS A 293 6.19 26.50 19.41
N PHE A 294 6.84 27.52 18.84
CA PHE A 294 8.03 28.11 19.44
C PHE A 294 7.72 28.72 20.81
N LEU A 295 8.67 28.53 21.72
CA LEU A 295 8.73 28.92 23.12
C LEU A 295 8.43 30.41 23.36
N SER A 296 7.17 30.77 23.53
CA SER A 296 6.82 32.04 24.19
C SER A 296 5.59 31.86 25.08
N GLY A 297 5.83 31.92 26.38
CA GLY A 297 4.89 32.46 27.37
C GLY A 297 3.55 31.76 27.52
N THR A 298 3.43 31.07 28.66
CA THR A 298 2.18 30.70 29.37
C THR A 298 1.49 29.38 28.97
N GLN A 299 1.62 28.43 29.90
CA GLN A 299 0.87 27.17 30.08
C GLN A 299 0.97 26.13 28.95
N THR A 300 1.93 25.22 29.10
CA THR A 300 2.18 24.09 28.19
C THR A 300 1.37 22.86 28.61
N ALA A 301 0.60 22.28 27.69
CA ALA A 301 0.18 20.89 27.81
C ALA A 301 1.42 20.01 27.57
N CYS A 302 1.87 19.28 28.58
CA CYS A 302 2.94 18.30 28.42
C CYS A 302 2.42 17.13 27.58
N ILE A 303 2.45 17.27 26.25
CA ILE A 303 2.22 16.18 25.31
C ILE A 303 3.21 15.06 25.65
N GLU A 304 2.75 13.82 25.63
CA GLU A 304 3.56 12.60 25.84
C GLU A 304 4.58 12.43 24.70
N ILE A 305 5.56 13.31 24.66
CA ILE A 305 6.78 13.13 23.89
C ILE A 305 7.67 12.23 24.74
N PHE A 306 8.06 11.09 24.17
CA PHE A 306 8.97 10.13 24.79
C PHE A 306 10.24 10.85 25.30
N GLY A 307 10.59 10.63 26.56
CA GLY A 307 11.85 11.09 27.16
C GLY A 307 11.76 12.20 28.22
N LEU A 308 10.56 12.67 28.60
CA LEU A 308 10.44 13.64 29.68
C LEU A 308 10.29 12.94 31.05
N ALA A 309 11.27 13.14 31.93
CA ALA A 309 11.13 12.77 33.34
C ALA A 309 10.07 13.65 34.02
N ARG A 310 9.11 13.02 34.72
CA ARG A 310 8.05 13.71 35.48
C ARG A 310 8.34 13.69 36.98
N PHE A 311 8.07 14.81 37.63
CA PHE A 311 8.33 15.06 39.05
C PHE A 311 7.07 15.55 39.76
N ASN A 312 6.89 15.17 41.02
CA ASN A 312 5.74 15.60 41.82
C ASN A 312 5.91 17.01 42.41
N THR A 313 7.13 17.54 42.46
CA THR A 313 7.43 18.86 43.01
C THR A 313 8.43 19.62 42.14
N GLU A 314 8.38 20.94 42.19
CA GLU A 314 9.32 21.82 41.49
C GLU A 314 10.77 21.60 41.95
N ALA A 315 10.96 21.42 43.26
CA ALA A 315 12.27 21.16 43.85
C ALA A 315 12.90 19.85 43.32
N ALA A 316 12.10 18.78 43.20
CA ALA A 316 12.57 17.51 42.64
C ALA A 316 12.94 17.64 41.16
N CYS A 317 12.20 18.45 40.40
CA CYS A 317 12.54 18.72 39.01
C CYS A 317 13.82 19.56 38.89
N LYS A 318 13.97 20.64 39.67
CA LYS A 318 15.15 21.52 39.66
C LYS A 318 16.42 20.81 40.12
N ALA A 319 16.30 19.79 40.97
CA ALA A 319 17.42 18.97 41.42
C ALA A 319 17.94 18.00 40.35
N ASN A 320 17.21 17.79 39.24
CA ASN A 320 17.67 16.92 38.16
C ASN A 320 18.70 17.64 37.28
N THR A 321 19.94 17.16 37.29
CA THR A 321 21.05 17.73 36.50
C THR A 321 20.98 17.42 35.01
N ASN A 322 20.10 16.52 34.58
CA ASN A 322 19.96 16.11 33.18
C ASN A 322 19.03 17.02 32.36
N CYS A 323 18.41 18.03 32.98
CA CYS A 323 17.56 18.98 32.30
C CYS A 323 18.40 19.94 31.44
N ASN A 324 17.93 20.27 30.23
CA ASN A 324 18.57 21.25 29.36
C ASN A 324 17.64 22.43 29.03
N PRO A 325 17.99 23.66 29.45
CA PRO A 325 19.14 24.01 30.28
C PRO A 325 18.96 23.53 31.74
N PRO A 326 20.05 23.34 32.50
CA PRO A 326 20.01 22.87 33.89
C PRO A 326 19.07 23.71 34.74
N GLY A 327 18.18 23.05 35.50
CA GLY A 327 17.27 23.71 36.42
C GLY A 327 16.02 24.37 35.79
N LYS A 328 15.79 24.27 34.47
CA LYS A 328 14.53 24.71 33.87
C LYS A 328 13.47 23.61 33.91
N CYS A 329 12.41 23.89 34.65
CA CYS A 329 11.26 23.00 34.87
C CYS A 329 9.97 23.70 34.47
N PHE A 330 9.04 22.93 33.92
CA PHE A 330 7.74 23.41 33.47
C PHE A 330 6.63 22.68 34.24
N GLN A 331 5.63 23.43 34.72
CA GLN A 331 4.45 22.85 35.35
C GLN A 331 3.44 22.46 34.27
N CYS A 332 3.13 21.17 34.20
CA CYS A 332 2.13 20.59 33.34
C CYS A 332 0.71 20.88 33.87
N LYS A 333 -0.30 20.75 33.00
CA LYS A 333 -1.73 20.96 33.34
C LYS A 333 -2.24 20.05 34.48
N ASP A 334 -1.61 18.88 34.68
CA ASP A 334 -1.91 17.94 35.77
C ASP A 334 -1.20 18.30 37.10
N LYS A 335 -0.66 19.52 37.22
CA LYS A 335 0.13 20.03 38.35
C LYS A 335 1.45 19.29 38.62
N LYS A 336 1.89 18.40 37.72
CA LYS A 336 3.23 17.79 37.78
C LYS A 336 4.27 18.67 37.10
N TRP A 337 5.53 18.43 37.41
CA TRP A 337 6.66 19.14 36.82
C TRP A 337 7.39 18.24 35.83
N ALA A 338 7.84 18.79 34.72
CA ALA A 338 8.66 18.09 33.74
C ALA A 338 9.86 18.95 33.34
N CYS A 339 10.97 18.29 33.01
CA CYS A 339 12.08 18.96 32.34
C CYS A 339 12.43 18.24 31.04
N VAL A 340 12.92 19.02 30.07
CA VAL A 340 13.37 18.51 28.78
C VAL A 340 14.80 18.00 28.96
N GLU A 341 14.99 16.70 28.87
CA GLU A 341 16.33 16.13 28.81
C GLU A 341 16.98 16.57 27.49
N SER A 342 18.26 16.94 27.52
CA SER A 342 19.02 17.12 26.28
C SER A 342 19.09 15.79 25.56
N PHE A 343 18.33 15.63 24.48
CA PHE A 343 18.69 14.67 23.46
C PHE A 343 19.99 15.16 22.81
N LYS A 344 21.08 14.41 22.99
CA LYS A 344 22.29 14.54 22.16
C LYS A 344 22.08 13.84 20.83
#